data_AF-A0A1G3H0J6-F1
#
_entry.id   AF-A0A1G3H0J6-F1
#
_cell.length_a   1.000
_cell.length_b   1.000
_cell.length_c   1.000
_cell.angle_alpha   90.00
_cell.angle_beta   90.00
_cell.angle_gamma   90.00
#
_symmetry.space_group_name_H-M   'P 1'
#
loop_
_entity.id
_entity.type
_entity.pdbx_description
1 polymer ?
#
loop_
_entity_poly.entity_id
_entity_poly.type
_entity_poly.pdbx_seq_one_letter_code
_entity_poly.pdbx_strand_id
1 'polypeptide(L)'
;MANDYKKDLLAAIEGRFGSITRLPGSQSLIELRGGVRVYLRYSKIHAKGVAFYGLRQVDLNALDGHHSYLCFFTDRESPLFIPYGDFEAVIRQSPLASDGQYKVQIAYSSSTKELYLPRVGHFNVDAFGGLDALPSAEGRDSHVLALNLSHWQAQTLIGGIGALKGYGVYVPLNNVELLDWELVRPFPLIGSLPAYVEERTRFASEIDVIWVDHKHDAIAAAFEVEHSTPVYSGLLRFNDVLLTCPGASRFFVVSNESRRDLFVRQLQRPTFQRSGLSELASFLDYSNIFDWHRRLSDAA
;
A
#
# COMPACT_ATOMS: atom_id res chain seq x y z
N MET A 1 -27.61 11.32 -14.68
CA MET A 1 -27.38 12.24 -13.55
C MET A 1 -25.88 12.39 -13.39
N ALA A 2 -25.37 13.61 -13.39
CA ALA A 2 -23.99 13.85 -12.97
C ALA A 2 -23.87 13.32 -11.54
N ASN A 3 -22.85 12.51 -11.29
CA ASN A 3 -22.63 11.96 -9.97
C ASN A 3 -22.31 13.12 -9.01
N ASP A 4 -23.18 13.42 -8.05
CA ASP A 4 -22.99 14.54 -7.11
C ASP A 4 -21.65 14.44 -6.38
N TYR A 5 -21.23 13.22 -5.99
CA TYR A 5 -19.90 12.95 -5.42
C TYR A 5 -18.76 13.38 -6.34
N LYS A 6 -18.92 13.26 -7.66
CA LYS A 6 -17.92 13.73 -8.62
C LYS A 6 -17.89 15.26 -8.68
N LYS A 7 -19.04 15.92 -8.61
CA LYS A 7 -19.12 17.38 -8.61
C LYS A 7 -18.45 17.95 -7.37
N ASP A 8 -18.72 17.38 -6.21
CA ASP A 8 -18.14 17.80 -4.93
C ASP A 8 -16.62 17.57 -4.91
N LEU A 9 -16.17 16.40 -5.40
CA LEU A 9 -14.74 16.11 -5.54
C LEU A 9 -14.04 17.12 -6.47
N LEU A 10 -14.63 17.41 -7.63
CA LEU A 10 -14.07 18.39 -8.56
C LEU A 10 -14.00 19.78 -7.94
N ALA A 11 -15.03 20.22 -7.22
CA ALA A 11 -15.03 21.49 -6.51
C ALA A 11 -13.96 21.55 -5.40
N ALA A 12 -13.75 20.45 -4.68
CA ALA A 12 -12.71 20.36 -3.65
C ALA A 12 -11.29 20.40 -4.27
N ILE A 13 -11.09 19.72 -5.40
CA ILE A 13 -9.84 19.80 -6.17
C ILE A 13 -9.62 21.23 -6.68
N GLU A 14 -10.64 21.86 -7.27
CA GLU A 14 -10.55 23.25 -7.77
C GLU A 14 -10.24 24.25 -6.65
N GLY A 15 -10.89 24.10 -5.50
CA GLY A 15 -10.67 24.96 -4.34
C GLY A 15 -9.25 24.90 -3.80
N ARG A 16 -8.59 23.73 -3.89
CA ARG A 16 -7.24 23.53 -3.35
C ARG A 16 -6.13 23.74 -4.37
N PHE A 17 -6.31 23.31 -5.61
CA PHE A 17 -5.27 23.29 -6.65
C PHE A 17 -5.51 24.31 -7.77
N GLY A 18 -6.60 25.07 -7.69
CA GLY A 18 -6.99 26.05 -8.70
C GLY A 18 -7.69 25.42 -9.90
N SER A 19 -7.73 26.15 -11.01
CA SER A 19 -8.47 25.73 -12.22
C SER A 19 -8.04 24.37 -12.74
N ILE A 20 -9.03 23.54 -13.11
CA ILE A 20 -8.81 22.25 -13.76
C ILE A 20 -9.25 22.28 -15.22
N THR A 21 -8.60 21.49 -16.06
CA THR A 21 -8.96 21.32 -17.48
C THR A 21 -9.37 19.87 -17.75
N ARG A 22 -10.46 19.62 -18.49
CA ARG A 22 -10.80 18.25 -18.91
C ARG A 22 -10.00 17.88 -20.16
N LEU A 23 -9.41 16.69 -20.17
CA LEU A 23 -8.72 16.20 -21.36
C LEU A 23 -9.72 15.79 -22.45
N PRO A 24 -9.41 16.06 -23.73
CA PRO A 24 -10.26 15.65 -24.84
C PRO A 24 -10.41 14.12 -24.89
N GLY A 25 -11.59 13.64 -25.31
CA GLY A 25 -11.86 12.21 -25.44
C GLY A 25 -12.21 11.47 -24.14
N SER A 26 -12.19 12.15 -22.98
CA SER A 26 -12.55 11.53 -21.71
C SER A 26 -13.31 12.47 -20.77
N GLN A 27 -14.42 12.00 -20.22
CA GLN A 27 -15.12 12.72 -19.15
C GLN A 27 -14.50 12.49 -17.78
N SER A 28 -13.52 11.60 -17.68
CA SER A 28 -12.92 11.15 -16.42
C SER A 28 -11.47 11.60 -16.25
N LEU A 29 -10.86 12.20 -17.26
CA LEU A 29 -9.50 12.72 -17.17
C LEU A 29 -9.53 14.23 -17.00
N ILE A 30 -8.80 14.70 -15.98
CA ILE A 30 -8.57 16.12 -15.73
C ILE A 30 -7.07 16.41 -15.64
N GLU A 31 -6.69 17.64 -15.94
CA GLU A 31 -5.35 18.18 -15.74
C GLU A 31 -5.45 19.35 -14.76
N LEU A 32 -4.62 19.30 -13.72
CA LEU A 32 -4.47 20.36 -12.73
C LEU A 32 -3.43 21.38 -13.23
N ARG A 33 -3.43 22.56 -12.60
CA ARG A 33 -2.34 23.53 -12.80
C ARG A 33 -0.99 22.87 -12.46
N GLY A 34 -0.01 23.04 -13.35
CA GLY A 34 1.29 22.37 -13.23
C GLY A 34 1.42 21.05 -14.00
N GLY A 35 0.40 20.66 -14.77
CA GLY A 35 0.47 19.52 -15.69
C GLY A 35 0.24 18.15 -15.05
N VAL A 36 -0.25 18.13 -13.80
CA VAL A 36 -0.62 16.89 -13.10
C VAL A 36 -1.92 16.35 -13.67
N ARG A 37 -1.94 15.09 -14.11
CA ARG A 37 -3.14 14.45 -14.67
C ARG A 37 -3.82 13.56 -13.63
N VAL A 38 -5.14 13.60 -13.56
CA VAL A 38 -5.92 12.78 -12.63
C VAL A 38 -7.01 12.03 -13.39
N TYR A 39 -7.03 10.71 -13.22
CA TYR A 39 -8.04 9.82 -13.79
C TYR A 39 -9.10 9.42 -12.76
N LEU A 40 -10.28 10.03 -12.87
CA LEU A 40 -11.38 9.92 -11.92
C LEU A 40 -12.25 8.69 -12.20
N ARG A 41 -12.30 7.77 -11.24
CA ARG A 41 -13.15 6.58 -11.28
C ARG A 41 -14.03 6.49 -10.03
N TYR A 42 -15.33 6.48 -10.27
CA TYR A 42 -16.34 6.28 -9.24
C TYR A 42 -16.79 4.82 -9.17
N SER A 43 -17.07 4.36 -7.95
CA SER A 43 -17.84 3.15 -7.69
C SER A 43 -18.53 3.27 -6.33
N LYS A 44 -19.69 2.64 -6.16
CA LYS A 44 -20.30 2.52 -4.83
C LYS A 44 -19.55 1.46 -4.02
N ILE A 45 -19.55 1.59 -2.70
CA ILE A 45 -19.11 0.48 -1.85
C ILE A 45 -20.22 -0.57 -1.78
N HIS A 46 -19.90 -1.79 -2.21
CA HIS A 46 -20.82 -2.92 -2.23
C HIS A 46 -20.77 -3.70 -0.90
N ALA A 47 -21.57 -4.76 -0.80
CA ALA A 47 -21.54 -5.68 0.34
C ALA A 47 -20.11 -6.22 0.55
N LYS A 48 -19.68 -6.31 1.83
CA LYS A 48 -18.31 -6.63 2.27
C LYS A 48 -17.26 -5.51 2.16
N GLY A 49 -17.67 -4.25 1.92
CA GLY A 49 -16.73 -3.13 1.95
C GLY A 49 -15.83 -3.04 0.72
N VAL A 50 -16.27 -3.55 -0.44
CA VAL A 50 -15.47 -3.57 -1.67
C VAL A 50 -16.09 -2.67 -2.74
N ALA A 51 -15.26 -1.89 -3.42
CA ALA A 51 -15.64 -1.09 -4.58
C ALA A 51 -14.94 -1.57 -5.85
N PHE A 52 -15.65 -1.56 -6.99
CA PHE A 52 -15.15 -2.12 -8.25
C PHE A 52 -14.97 -1.03 -9.30
N TYR A 53 -13.82 -1.00 -9.95
CA TYR A 53 -13.48 0.02 -10.93
C TYR A 53 -12.99 -0.61 -12.24
N GLY A 54 -13.33 0.04 -13.36
CA GLY A 54 -12.78 -0.28 -14.67
C GLY A 54 -11.82 0.82 -15.11
N LEU A 55 -10.63 0.46 -15.55
CA LEU A 55 -9.65 1.39 -16.09
C LEU A 55 -9.55 1.18 -17.60
N ARG A 56 -9.97 2.18 -18.38
CA ARG A 56 -9.90 2.09 -19.85
C ARG A 56 -8.45 2.26 -20.29
N GLN A 57 -7.98 1.37 -21.16
CA GLN A 57 -6.61 1.44 -21.66
C GLN A 57 -6.29 2.79 -22.33
N VAL A 58 -7.23 3.36 -23.10
CA VAL A 58 -7.06 4.68 -23.73
C VAL A 58 -6.88 5.81 -22.72
N ASP A 59 -7.54 5.73 -21.54
CA ASP A 59 -7.37 6.76 -20.51
C ASP A 59 -6.04 6.57 -19.77
N LEU A 60 -5.64 5.32 -19.50
CA LEU A 60 -4.35 5.03 -18.87
C LEU A 60 -3.18 5.48 -19.75
N ASN A 61 -3.27 5.25 -21.06
CA ASN A 61 -2.26 5.73 -22.00
C ASN A 61 -2.14 7.26 -22.03
N ALA A 62 -3.18 7.99 -21.64
CA ALA A 62 -3.13 9.45 -21.51
C ALA A 62 -2.43 9.91 -20.21
N LEU A 63 -2.11 9.00 -19.30
CA LEU A 63 -1.34 9.28 -18.09
C LEU A 63 0.17 9.06 -18.29
N ASP A 64 0.54 8.21 -19.27
CA ASP A 64 1.92 7.84 -19.56
C ASP A 64 2.81 9.07 -19.80
N GLY A 65 3.96 9.13 -19.11
CA GLY A 65 4.91 10.24 -19.22
C GLY A 65 4.51 11.53 -18.50
N HIS A 66 3.40 11.52 -17.75
CA HIS A 66 2.96 12.66 -16.93
C HIS A 66 3.00 12.31 -15.44
N HIS A 67 3.23 13.32 -14.59
CA HIS A 67 2.89 13.23 -13.18
C HIS A 67 1.39 12.99 -13.06
N SER A 68 0.99 11.79 -12.67
CA SER A 68 -0.38 11.34 -12.87
C SER A 68 -0.88 10.46 -11.73
N TYR A 69 -2.18 10.54 -11.49
CA TYR A 69 -2.85 9.88 -10.37
C TYR A 69 -4.13 9.18 -10.84
N LEU A 70 -4.34 7.96 -10.35
CA LEU A 70 -5.62 7.28 -10.37
C LEU A 70 -6.43 7.75 -9.16
N CYS A 71 -7.57 8.39 -9.41
CA CYS A 71 -8.47 8.82 -8.35
C CYS A 71 -9.64 7.85 -8.22
N PHE A 72 -9.62 7.04 -7.17
CA PHE A 72 -10.73 6.16 -6.80
C PHE A 72 -11.58 6.82 -5.73
N PHE A 73 -12.84 7.09 -6.03
CA PHE A 73 -13.75 7.72 -5.09
C PHE A 73 -15.07 6.96 -4.99
N THR A 74 -15.72 7.10 -3.83
CA THR A 74 -16.94 6.35 -3.48
C THR A 74 -18.01 7.26 -2.90
N ASP A 75 -19.11 6.67 -2.46
CA ASP A 75 -20.22 7.31 -1.75
C ASP A 75 -20.02 7.38 -0.23
N ARG A 76 -18.96 6.79 0.34
CA ARG A 76 -18.80 6.63 1.80
C ARG A 76 -17.40 6.93 2.35
N GLU A 77 -16.39 6.67 1.55
CA GLU A 77 -14.97 6.79 1.94
C GLU A 77 -14.31 7.96 1.24
N SER A 78 -13.29 8.53 1.88
CA SER A 78 -12.48 9.60 1.28
C SER A 78 -11.86 9.14 -0.04
N PRO A 79 -11.71 10.03 -1.04
CA PRO A 79 -11.07 9.69 -2.31
C PRO A 79 -9.63 9.23 -2.09
N LEU A 80 -9.20 8.25 -2.88
CA LEU A 80 -7.82 7.80 -2.97
C LEU A 80 -7.18 8.38 -4.24
N PHE A 81 -5.99 8.96 -4.15
CA PHE A 81 -5.19 9.47 -5.26
C PHE A 81 -3.89 8.68 -5.36
N ILE A 82 -3.94 7.56 -6.08
CA ILE A 82 -2.82 6.63 -6.22
C ILE A 82 -1.92 7.12 -7.37
N PRO A 83 -0.60 7.33 -7.16
CA PRO A 83 0.31 7.69 -8.24
C PRO A 83 0.29 6.61 -9.33
N TYR A 84 -0.03 6.97 -10.56
CA TYR A 84 -0.15 6.00 -11.64
C TYR A 84 1.21 5.39 -12.01
N GLY A 85 2.29 6.18 -11.99
CA GLY A 85 3.63 5.70 -12.32
C GLY A 85 4.06 4.50 -11.48
N ASP A 86 3.79 4.54 -10.18
CA ASP A 86 4.15 3.47 -9.22
C ASP A 86 3.32 2.19 -9.45
N PHE A 87 2.16 2.31 -10.11
CA PHE A 87 1.25 1.19 -10.35
C PHE A 87 1.16 0.78 -11.82
N GLU A 88 1.82 1.50 -12.73
CA GLU A 88 1.70 1.30 -14.17
C GLU A 88 2.06 -0.14 -14.56
N ALA A 89 3.26 -0.57 -14.18
CA ALA A 89 3.79 -1.88 -14.56
C ALA A 89 2.91 -3.02 -14.04
N VAL A 90 2.40 -2.89 -12.81
CA VAL A 90 1.57 -3.92 -12.17
C VAL A 90 0.13 -3.92 -12.71
N ILE A 91 -0.44 -2.76 -13.05
CA ILE A 91 -1.76 -2.67 -13.71
C ILE A 91 -1.69 -3.34 -15.08
N ARG A 92 -0.64 -3.06 -15.86
CA ARG A 92 -0.47 -3.63 -17.21
C ARG A 92 -0.24 -5.15 -17.20
N GLN A 93 0.17 -5.73 -16.08
CA GLN A 93 0.27 -7.19 -15.90
C GLN A 93 -1.09 -7.85 -15.61
N SER A 94 -2.09 -7.08 -15.19
CA SER A 94 -3.44 -7.59 -14.94
C SER A 94 -4.18 -7.86 -16.26
N PRO A 95 -5.00 -8.93 -16.37
CA PRO A 95 -5.70 -9.22 -17.60
C PRO A 95 -6.74 -8.16 -17.94
N LEU A 96 -6.82 -7.79 -19.22
CA LEU A 96 -7.93 -7.00 -19.75
C LEU A 96 -9.21 -7.85 -19.76
N ALA A 97 -10.30 -7.25 -19.29
CA ALA A 97 -11.62 -7.83 -19.49
C ALA A 97 -12.06 -7.69 -20.96
N SER A 98 -13.12 -8.43 -21.33
CA SER A 98 -13.65 -8.43 -22.70
C SER A 98 -14.12 -7.06 -23.20
N ASP A 99 -14.35 -6.11 -22.29
CA ASP A 99 -14.71 -4.72 -22.59
C ASP A 99 -13.50 -3.78 -22.74
N GLY A 100 -12.28 -4.32 -22.79
CA GLY A 100 -11.04 -3.56 -22.98
C GLY A 100 -10.61 -2.75 -21.75
N GLN A 101 -11.11 -3.09 -20.56
CA GLN A 101 -10.78 -2.43 -19.30
C GLN A 101 -10.01 -3.35 -18.36
N TYR A 102 -9.04 -2.80 -17.65
CA TYR A 102 -8.49 -3.46 -16.47
C TYR A 102 -9.53 -3.36 -15.36
N LYS A 103 -9.84 -4.49 -14.70
CA LYS A 103 -10.79 -4.53 -13.59
C LYS A 103 -10.01 -4.53 -12.29
N VAL A 104 -10.23 -3.51 -11.47
CA VAL A 104 -9.53 -3.36 -10.19
C VAL A 104 -10.54 -3.21 -9.08
N GLN A 105 -10.16 -3.57 -7.87
CA GLN A 105 -11.03 -3.45 -6.69
C GLN A 105 -10.30 -2.71 -5.58
N ILE A 106 -11.02 -1.91 -4.82
CA ILE A 106 -10.53 -1.40 -3.55
C ILE A 106 -11.33 -2.07 -2.44
N ALA A 107 -10.65 -2.79 -1.55
CA ALA A 107 -11.22 -3.27 -0.31
C ALA A 107 -11.00 -2.22 0.79
N TYR A 108 -12.08 -1.83 1.46
CA TYR A 108 -12.07 -0.91 2.58
C TYR A 108 -12.33 -1.71 3.85
N SER A 109 -11.30 -1.89 4.67
CA SER A 109 -11.41 -2.45 6.02
C SER A 109 -11.34 -1.34 7.07
N SER A 110 -11.64 -1.66 8.32
CA SER A 110 -11.52 -0.71 9.44
C SER A 110 -10.09 -0.21 9.67
N SER A 111 -9.08 -0.93 9.17
CA SER A 111 -7.67 -0.66 9.49
C SER A 111 -6.76 -0.49 8.27
N THR A 112 -7.24 -0.85 7.08
CA THR A 112 -6.48 -0.80 5.83
C THR A 112 -7.36 -0.60 4.61
N LYS A 113 -6.79 0.02 3.58
CA LYS A 113 -7.34 0.10 2.23
C LYS A 113 -6.41 -0.61 1.27
N GLU A 114 -6.95 -1.51 0.45
CA GLU A 114 -6.15 -2.37 -0.42
C GLU A 114 -6.67 -2.36 -1.85
N LEU A 115 -5.78 -2.06 -2.80
CA LEU A 115 -5.99 -2.21 -4.22
C LEU A 115 -5.69 -3.65 -4.63
N TYR A 116 -6.71 -4.33 -5.13
CA TYR A 116 -6.59 -5.64 -5.73
C TYR A 116 -6.55 -5.54 -7.26
N LEU A 117 -5.53 -6.16 -7.83
CA LEU A 117 -5.35 -6.35 -9.28
C LEU A 117 -5.45 -7.85 -9.60
N PRO A 118 -6.44 -8.29 -10.40
CA PRO A 118 -6.62 -9.69 -10.76
C PRO A 118 -5.34 -10.32 -11.29
N ARG A 119 -4.98 -11.48 -10.73
CA ARG A 119 -3.76 -12.24 -11.06
C ARG A 119 -2.44 -11.53 -10.82
N VAL A 120 -2.45 -10.36 -10.19
CA VAL A 120 -1.23 -9.60 -9.89
C VAL A 120 -1.01 -9.57 -8.38
N GLY A 121 -2.05 -9.24 -7.62
CA GLY A 121 -2.01 -9.27 -6.15
C GLY A 121 -2.71 -8.07 -5.50
N HIS A 122 -2.44 -7.90 -4.21
CA HIS A 122 -2.99 -6.82 -3.38
C HIS A 122 -1.90 -5.80 -3.04
N PHE A 123 -2.26 -4.54 -3.01
CA PHE A 123 -1.36 -3.43 -2.72
C PHE A 123 -2.01 -2.53 -1.68
N ASN A 124 -1.29 -2.19 -0.61
CA ASN A 124 -1.81 -1.23 0.35
C ASN A 124 -1.85 0.16 -0.30
N VAL A 125 -2.95 0.88 -0.06
CA VAL A 125 -3.19 2.21 -0.62
C VAL A 125 -3.64 3.21 0.43
N ASP A 126 -3.42 2.91 1.71
CA ASP A 126 -3.73 3.83 2.81
C ASP A 126 -2.95 5.14 2.67
N ALA A 127 -1.73 5.05 2.11
CA ALA A 127 -0.84 6.14 1.72
C ALA A 127 -1.50 7.24 0.88
N PHE A 128 -2.57 6.91 0.18
CA PHE A 128 -3.07 7.75 -0.91
C PHE A 128 -4.42 8.40 -0.60
N GLY A 129 -4.82 8.42 0.67
CA GLY A 129 -6.09 9.02 1.11
C GLY A 129 -6.11 10.54 1.11
N GLY A 130 -7.18 11.11 0.56
CA GLY A 130 -7.48 12.54 0.64
C GLY A 130 -6.71 13.39 -0.37
N LEU A 131 -7.04 14.68 -0.41
CA LEU A 131 -6.40 15.63 -1.33
C LEU A 131 -4.93 15.89 -1.01
N ASP A 132 -4.47 15.58 0.20
CA ASP A 132 -3.06 15.71 0.61
C ASP A 132 -2.13 14.74 -0.14
N ALA A 133 -2.69 13.67 -0.72
CA ALA A 133 -1.93 12.74 -1.56
C ALA A 133 -1.56 13.34 -2.94
N LEU A 134 -2.25 14.38 -3.39
CA LEU A 134 -1.85 15.12 -4.57
C LEU A 134 -0.72 16.10 -4.22
N PRO A 135 0.35 16.16 -5.03
CA PRO A 135 1.51 16.97 -4.73
C PRO A 135 1.10 18.43 -4.76
N SER A 136 1.23 19.12 -3.63
CA SER A 136 1.30 20.57 -3.59
C SER A 136 2.69 21.01 -4.08
N ALA A 137 2.83 22.28 -4.44
CA ALA A 137 4.13 22.85 -4.84
C ALA A 137 5.23 22.71 -3.75
N GLU A 138 4.88 22.31 -2.54
CA GLU A 138 5.71 22.28 -1.33
C GLU A 138 6.09 20.85 -0.87
N GLY A 139 5.55 19.79 -1.49
CA GLY A 139 5.68 18.39 -1.01
C GLY A 139 6.94 17.61 -1.46
N ARG A 140 7.91 18.25 -2.13
CA ARG A 140 9.10 17.56 -2.68
C ARG A 140 10.06 17.06 -1.60
N ASP A 141 10.20 17.76 -0.49
CA ASP A 141 11.24 17.46 0.51
C ASP A 141 10.94 16.19 1.33
N SER A 142 9.68 15.95 1.67
CA SER A 142 9.23 14.73 2.36
C SER A 142 9.39 13.46 1.50
N HIS A 143 9.21 13.57 0.19
CA HIS A 143 9.37 12.44 -0.72
C HIS A 143 10.85 12.07 -0.92
N VAL A 144 11.76 13.05 -0.89
CA VAL A 144 13.21 12.82 -0.98
C VAL A 144 13.76 12.17 0.30
N LEU A 145 13.25 12.57 1.47
CA LEU A 145 13.57 11.92 2.75
C LEU A 145 13.09 10.46 2.76
N ALA A 146 11.86 10.22 2.29
CA ALA A 146 11.30 8.88 2.19
C ALA A 146 12.10 7.93 1.27
N LEU A 147 12.64 8.43 0.16
CA LEU A 147 13.43 7.61 -0.78
C LEU A 147 14.78 7.14 -0.21
N ASN A 148 15.25 7.75 0.89
CA ASN A 148 16.56 7.48 1.49
C ASN A 148 16.47 6.80 2.87
N LEU A 149 15.32 6.25 3.25
CA LEU A 149 15.20 5.50 4.49
C LEU A 149 16.19 4.33 4.50
N SER A 150 16.96 4.21 5.56
CA SER A 150 17.75 3.01 5.82
C SER A 150 16.87 1.85 6.31
N HIS A 151 17.42 0.64 6.31
CA HIS A 151 16.72 -0.58 6.75
C HIS A 151 16.14 -0.43 8.16
N TRP A 152 16.93 0.07 9.10
CA TRP A 152 16.53 0.25 10.50
C TRP A 152 15.51 1.38 10.67
N GLN A 153 15.62 2.45 9.88
CA GLN A 153 14.65 3.54 9.88
C GLN A 153 13.28 3.09 9.36
N ALA A 154 13.25 2.28 8.31
CA ALA A 154 12.04 1.64 7.83
C ALA A 154 11.43 0.71 8.88
N GLN A 155 12.23 -0.16 9.52
CA GLN A 155 11.77 -1.00 10.64
C GLN A 155 11.18 -0.16 11.78
N THR A 156 11.81 0.96 12.12
CA THR A 156 11.37 1.85 13.20
C THR A 156 10.00 2.48 12.89
N LEU A 157 9.82 2.99 11.67
CA LEU A 157 8.53 3.54 11.22
C LEU A 157 7.43 2.48 11.20
N ILE A 158 7.70 1.28 10.68
CA ILE A 158 6.75 0.16 10.67
C ILE A 158 6.37 -0.22 12.12
N GLY A 159 7.34 -0.29 13.02
CA GLY A 159 7.08 -0.54 14.43
C GLY A 159 6.19 0.53 15.06
N GLY A 160 6.49 1.82 14.79
CA GLY A 160 5.69 2.95 15.27
C GLY A 160 4.23 2.88 14.80
N ILE A 161 4.01 2.54 13.53
CA ILE A 161 2.67 2.30 12.98
C ILE A 161 1.97 1.16 13.73
N GLY A 162 2.65 0.04 13.96
CA GLY A 162 2.09 -1.11 14.69
C GLY A 162 1.66 -0.75 16.11
N ALA A 163 2.51 0.00 16.82
CA ALA A 163 2.24 0.49 18.16
C ALA A 163 1.04 1.47 18.21
N LEU A 164 0.97 2.43 17.27
CA LEU A 164 -0.17 3.35 17.14
C LEU A 164 -1.49 2.61 16.86
N LYS A 165 -1.43 1.49 16.13
CA LYS A 165 -2.59 0.62 15.87
C LYS A 165 -2.92 -0.32 17.04
N GLY A 166 -2.12 -0.33 18.10
CA GLY A 166 -2.34 -1.12 19.32
C GLY A 166 -1.88 -2.58 19.24
N TYR A 167 -0.98 -2.93 18.32
CA TYR A 167 -0.39 -4.26 18.23
C TYR A 167 0.87 -4.40 19.07
N GLY A 168 1.19 -5.63 19.48
CA GLY A 168 2.52 -5.95 19.99
C GLY A 168 3.53 -5.95 18.84
N VAL A 169 4.66 -5.27 18.99
CA VAL A 169 5.66 -5.12 17.93
C VAL A 169 6.90 -5.94 18.28
N TYR A 170 7.23 -6.92 17.45
CA TYR A 170 8.47 -7.68 17.52
C TYR A 170 9.43 -7.21 16.43
N VAL A 171 10.69 -7.07 16.82
CA VAL A 171 11.84 -6.83 15.94
C VAL A 171 12.95 -7.80 16.40
N PRO A 172 13.71 -8.45 15.50
CA PRO A 172 14.81 -9.32 15.88
C PRO A 172 15.79 -8.64 16.84
N LEU A 173 16.24 -9.35 17.88
CA LEU A 173 17.04 -8.78 18.97
C LEU A 173 18.30 -8.05 18.49
N ASN A 174 18.94 -8.56 17.44
CA ASN A 174 20.13 -7.97 16.82
C ASN A 174 19.86 -6.62 16.12
N ASN A 175 18.60 -6.27 15.88
CA ASN A 175 18.20 -5.04 15.20
C ASN A 175 17.67 -3.98 16.19
N VAL A 176 17.31 -4.36 17.43
CA VAL A 176 16.67 -3.46 18.41
C VAL A 176 17.52 -2.23 18.73
N GLU A 177 18.83 -2.41 18.91
CA GLU A 177 19.76 -1.30 19.20
C GLU A 177 20.01 -0.38 18.00
N LEU A 178 19.65 -0.83 16.78
CA LEU A 178 19.84 -0.08 15.54
C LEU A 178 18.63 0.77 15.17
N LEU A 179 17.51 0.63 15.88
CA LEU A 179 16.28 1.39 15.64
C LEU A 179 16.50 2.89 15.89
N ASP A 180 15.91 3.71 15.03
CA ASP A 180 16.04 5.16 15.03
C ASP A 180 14.85 5.81 15.73
N TRP A 181 14.93 5.89 17.05
CA TRP A 181 13.88 6.43 17.92
C TRP A 181 13.66 7.94 17.76
N GLU A 182 14.45 8.65 16.96
CA GLU A 182 14.17 10.06 16.64
C GLU A 182 13.03 10.19 15.62
N LEU A 183 12.72 9.14 14.86
CA LEU A 183 11.68 9.14 13.83
C LEU A 183 10.25 8.95 14.39
N VAL A 184 10.13 8.35 15.57
CA VAL A 184 8.85 7.92 16.15
C VAL A 184 8.85 8.14 17.66
N ARG A 185 7.67 8.29 18.27
CA ARG A 185 7.58 8.25 19.74
C ARG A 185 7.98 6.85 20.23
N PRO A 186 8.90 6.70 21.19
CA PRO A 186 9.30 5.39 21.71
C PRO A 186 8.12 4.57 22.21
N PHE A 187 8.13 3.27 21.90
CA PHE A 187 7.09 2.30 22.25
C PHE A 187 7.73 0.98 22.71
N PRO A 188 7.03 0.19 23.54
CA PRO A 188 7.56 -1.09 23.99
C PRO A 188 7.58 -2.12 22.85
N LEU A 189 8.71 -2.81 22.71
CA LEU A 189 8.82 -4.00 21.87
C LEU A 189 8.51 -5.26 22.69
N ILE A 190 7.96 -6.29 22.04
CA ILE A 190 7.85 -7.61 22.65
C ILE A 190 9.20 -8.32 22.53
N GLY A 191 9.72 -8.83 23.66
CA GLY A 191 11.08 -9.39 23.74
C GLY A 191 11.24 -10.78 23.13
N SER A 192 10.13 -11.49 22.88
CA SER A 192 10.10 -12.78 22.20
C SER A 192 8.79 -12.91 21.44
N LEU A 193 8.77 -13.74 20.41
CA LEU A 193 7.52 -14.07 19.74
C LEU A 193 6.69 -14.98 20.66
N PRO A 194 5.36 -14.97 20.52
CA PRO A 194 4.52 -15.91 21.28
C PRO A 194 4.89 -17.36 20.97
N ALA A 195 4.76 -18.26 21.96
CA ALA A 195 5.14 -19.67 21.82
C ALA A 195 4.46 -20.36 20.63
N TYR A 196 3.21 -20.01 20.32
CA TYR A 196 2.48 -20.55 19.17
C TYR A 196 3.08 -20.16 17.81
N VAL A 197 3.94 -19.13 17.76
CA VAL A 197 4.71 -18.75 16.58
C VAL A 197 6.09 -19.40 16.63
N GLU A 198 6.82 -19.26 17.74
CA GLU A 198 8.20 -19.76 17.88
C GLU A 198 8.30 -21.28 17.72
N GLU A 199 7.38 -22.03 18.31
CA GLU A 199 7.37 -23.50 18.22
C GLU A 199 7.03 -24.00 16.80
N ARG A 200 6.38 -23.17 16.00
CA ARG A 200 5.85 -23.56 14.69
C ARG A 200 6.77 -23.17 13.53
N THR A 201 7.54 -22.10 13.68
CA THR A 201 8.49 -21.69 12.65
C THR A 201 9.66 -20.88 13.23
N ARG A 202 10.85 -21.49 13.20
CA ARG A 202 12.11 -20.80 13.50
C ARG A 202 12.42 -19.65 12.53
N PHE A 203 11.73 -19.58 11.38
CA PHE A 203 11.97 -18.55 10.37
C PHE A 203 11.22 -17.26 10.69
N ALA A 204 10.19 -17.29 11.57
CA ALA A 204 9.51 -16.06 11.99
C ALA A 204 10.45 -15.12 12.73
N SER A 205 11.41 -15.62 13.51
CA SER A 205 12.37 -14.77 14.21
C SER A 205 13.35 -14.05 13.29
N GLU A 206 13.45 -14.46 12.02
CA GLU A 206 14.29 -13.79 11.01
C GLU A 206 13.53 -12.71 10.21
N ILE A 207 12.23 -12.56 10.43
CA ILE A 207 11.43 -11.51 9.79
C ILE A 207 11.73 -10.18 10.49
N ASP A 208 11.94 -9.13 9.70
CA ASP A 208 12.40 -7.83 10.18
C ASP A 208 11.45 -7.15 11.18
N VAL A 209 10.14 -7.21 10.93
CA VAL A 209 9.14 -6.70 11.88
C VAL A 209 7.90 -7.59 11.86
N ILE A 210 7.37 -7.94 13.04
CA ILE A 210 6.11 -8.67 13.19
C ILE A 210 5.18 -7.89 14.10
N TRP A 211 3.92 -7.78 13.69
CA TRP A 211 2.83 -7.29 14.53
C TRP A 211 2.02 -8.46 15.06
N VAL A 212 1.88 -8.52 16.38
CA VAL A 212 1.15 -9.56 17.10
C VAL A 212 -0.16 -8.99 17.63
N ASP A 213 -1.25 -9.70 17.34
CA ASP A 213 -2.54 -9.44 17.95
C ASP A 213 -2.72 -10.36 19.16
N HIS A 214 -2.44 -9.83 20.35
CA HIS A 214 -2.57 -10.55 21.61
C HIS A 214 -4.01 -10.95 21.94
N LYS A 215 -5.03 -10.31 21.33
CA LYS A 215 -6.43 -10.66 21.60
C LYS A 215 -6.86 -11.92 20.86
N HIS A 216 -6.23 -12.20 19.73
CA HIS A 216 -6.59 -13.29 18.84
C HIS A 216 -5.50 -14.36 18.72
N ASP A 217 -4.40 -14.25 19.48
CA ASP A 217 -3.23 -15.12 19.40
C ASP A 217 -2.78 -15.33 17.94
N ALA A 218 -2.64 -14.23 17.21
CA ALA A 218 -2.39 -14.23 15.77
C ALA A 218 -1.27 -13.27 15.36
N ILE A 219 -0.69 -13.52 14.19
CA ILE A 219 0.18 -12.56 13.50
C ILE A 219 -0.74 -11.63 12.69
N ALA A 220 -0.84 -10.38 13.11
CA ALA A 220 -1.63 -9.37 12.40
C ALA A 220 -0.96 -8.97 11.08
N ALA A 221 0.36 -8.79 11.10
CA ALA A 221 1.15 -8.49 9.91
C ALA A 221 2.62 -8.86 10.11
N ALA A 222 3.31 -9.17 9.02
CA ALA A 222 4.75 -9.43 8.99
C ALA A 222 5.40 -8.64 7.85
N PHE A 223 6.58 -8.07 8.10
CA PHE A 223 7.26 -7.14 7.19
C PHE A 223 8.71 -7.56 6.94
N GLU A 224 9.13 -7.49 5.70
CA GLU A 224 10.50 -7.74 5.23
C GLU A 224 11.00 -6.49 4.52
N VAL A 225 12.03 -5.85 5.08
CA VAL A 225 12.64 -4.61 4.59
C VAL A 225 13.82 -4.94 3.70
N GLU A 226 13.56 -4.98 2.40
CA GLU A 226 14.47 -5.48 1.39
C GLU A 226 15.25 -4.34 0.72
N HIS A 227 16.54 -4.19 1.04
CA HIS A 227 17.44 -3.24 0.34
C HIS A 227 18.31 -3.91 -0.73
N SER A 228 18.99 -5.00 -0.36
CA SER A 228 19.98 -5.70 -1.18
C SER A 228 19.77 -7.21 -1.23
N THR A 229 19.10 -7.79 -0.23
CA THR A 229 18.73 -9.22 -0.17
C THR A 229 17.70 -9.56 -1.27
N PRO A 230 17.57 -10.82 -1.74
CA PRO A 230 16.58 -11.14 -2.75
C PRO A 230 15.16 -11.20 -2.15
N VAL A 231 14.21 -10.46 -2.74
CA VAL A 231 12.76 -10.51 -2.39
C VAL A 231 12.22 -11.93 -2.24
N TYR A 232 12.78 -12.88 -2.98
CA TYR A 232 12.40 -14.28 -2.93
C TYR A 232 12.61 -14.93 -1.54
N SER A 233 13.66 -14.56 -0.82
CA SER A 233 13.96 -15.12 0.51
C SER A 233 12.92 -14.66 1.54
N GLY A 234 12.61 -13.36 1.60
CA GLY A 234 11.53 -12.85 2.45
C GLY A 234 10.18 -13.50 2.15
N LEU A 235 9.84 -13.67 0.85
CA LEU A 235 8.62 -14.38 0.44
C LEU A 235 8.59 -15.85 0.90
N LEU A 236 9.72 -16.55 0.94
CA LEU A 236 9.78 -17.92 1.47
C LEU A 236 9.54 -17.94 2.99
N ARG A 237 10.13 -17.00 3.74
CA ARG A 237 9.88 -16.88 5.19
C ARG A 237 8.40 -16.61 5.48
N PHE A 238 7.77 -15.72 4.71
CA PHE A 238 6.33 -15.50 4.77
C PHE A 238 5.52 -16.74 4.44
N ASN A 239 5.93 -17.50 3.42
CA ASN A 239 5.27 -18.74 3.05
C ASN A 239 5.34 -19.79 4.16
N ASP A 240 6.49 -19.91 4.82
CA ASP A 240 6.67 -20.81 5.97
C ASP A 240 5.78 -20.38 7.14
N VAL A 241 5.72 -19.08 7.45
CA VAL A 241 4.80 -18.54 8.46
C VAL A 241 3.34 -18.83 8.10
N LEU A 242 2.92 -18.57 6.86
CA LEU A 242 1.55 -18.83 6.41
C LEU A 242 1.15 -20.30 6.57
N LEU A 243 2.05 -21.22 6.23
CA LEU A 243 1.78 -22.66 6.28
C LEU A 243 1.81 -23.23 7.70
N THR A 244 2.52 -22.59 8.63
CA THR A 244 2.72 -23.10 9.99
C THR A 244 1.92 -22.36 11.06
N CYS A 245 1.54 -21.10 10.81
CA CYS A 245 0.84 -20.22 11.76
C CYS A 245 -0.58 -19.89 11.25
N PRO A 246 -1.58 -20.77 11.46
CA PRO A 246 -2.98 -20.47 11.19
C PRO A 246 -3.41 -19.24 11.99
N GLY A 247 -3.67 -18.13 11.31
CA GLY A 247 -3.97 -16.82 11.91
C GLY A 247 -3.12 -15.67 11.35
N ALA A 248 -2.01 -15.97 10.67
CA ALA A 248 -1.22 -14.93 9.99
C ALA A 248 -2.06 -14.25 8.89
N SER A 249 -2.25 -12.94 9.03
CA SER A 249 -3.26 -12.22 8.25
C SER A 249 -2.71 -11.52 7.02
N ARG A 250 -1.52 -10.92 7.12
CA ARG A 250 -0.93 -10.08 6.07
C ARG A 250 0.58 -10.15 6.07
N PHE A 251 1.17 -10.04 4.87
CA PHE A 251 2.61 -10.03 4.67
C PHE A 251 3.00 -8.86 3.78
N PHE A 252 4.11 -8.19 4.09
CA PHE A 252 4.52 -6.99 3.37
C PHE A 252 6.00 -7.05 3.03
N VAL A 253 6.31 -6.95 1.74
CA VAL A 253 7.67 -6.65 1.30
C VAL A 253 7.79 -5.15 1.19
N VAL A 254 8.71 -4.59 1.97
CA VAL A 254 9.04 -3.18 2.02
C VAL A 254 10.32 -2.95 1.23
N SER A 255 10.28 -2.12 0.19
CA SER A 255 11.47 -1.92 -0.64
C SER A 255 11.43 -0.61 -1.42
N ASN A 256 12.42 -0.37 -2.30
CA ASN A 256 12.34 0.72 -3.25
C ASN A 256 11.41 0.36 -4.41
N GLU A 257 10.82 1.38 -5.03
CA GLU A 257 9.83 1.20 -6.11
C GLU A 257 10.35 0.33 -7.27
N SER A 258 11.64 0.44 -7.61
CA SER A 258 12.27 -0.35 -8.68
C SER A 258 12.23 -1.87 -8.45
N ARG A 259 11.92 -2.33 -7.23
CA ARG A 259 11.79 -3.76 -6.88
C ARG A 259 10.35 -4.27 -6.90
N ARG A 260 9.35 -3.43 -7.16
CA ARG A 260 7.93 -3.83 -7.26
C ARG A 260 7.72 -4.90 -8.34
N ASP A 261 8.30 -4.73 -9.52
CA ASP A 261 8.21 -5.71 -10.61
C ASP A 261 8.88 -7.04 -10.26
N LEU A 262 9.99 -7.00 -9.52
CA LEU A 262 10.64 -8.21 -9.03
C LEU A 262 9.74 -8.93 -8.03
N PHE A 263 9.13 -8.20 -7.10
CA PHE A 263 8.16 -8.75 -6.15
C PHE A 263 7.01 -9.45 -6.87
N VAL A 264 6.34 -8.77 -7.81
CA VAL A 264 5.21 -9.36 -8.55
C VAL A 264 5.65 -10.62 -9.30
N ARG A 265 6.78 -10.57 -9.99
CA ARG A 265 7.32 -11.73 -10.71
C ARG A 265 7.60 -12.92 -9.78
N GLN A 266 8.17 -12.68 -8.60
CA GLN A 266 8.40 -13.74 -7.63
C GLN A 266 7.08 -14.30 -7.09
N LEU A 267 6.08 -13.44 -6.83
CA LEU A 267 4.78 -13.83 -6.30
C LEU A 267 3.97 -14.72 -7.27
N GLN A 268 4.22 -14.62 -8.58
CA GLN A 268 3.61 -15.49 -9.60
C GLN A 268 4.14 -16.93 -9.58
N ARG A 269 5.15 -17.25 -8.77
CA ARG A 269 5.71 -18.61 -8.71
C ARG A 269 4.66 -19.59 -8.16
N PRO A 270 4.58 -20.82 -8.69
CA PRO A 270 3.58 -21.81 -8.27
C PRO A 270 3.53 -22.07 -6.77
N THR A 271 4.66 -21.99 -6.07
CA THR A 271 4.75 -22.12 -4.61
C THR A 271 3.81 -21.14 -3.90
N PHE A 272 3.87 -19.86 -4.24
CA PHE A 272 3.11 -18.81 -3.55
C PHE A 272 1.65 -18.73 -4.01
N GLN A 273 1.39 -19.11 -5.26
CA GLN A 273 0.03 -19.24 -5.80
C GLN A 273 -0.73 -20.39 -5.12
N ARG A 274 -0.07 -21.54 -4.91
CA ARG A 274 -0.71 -22.72 -4.29
C ARG A 274 -0.88 -22.61 -2.79
N SER A 275 0.03 -21.93 -2.09
CA SER A 275 -0.11 -21.68 -0.65
C SER A 275 -1.14 -20.61 -0.32
N GLY A 276 -1.52 -19.77 -1.29
CA GLY A 276 -2.38 -18.61 -1.08
C GLY A 276 -1.63 -17.36 -0.62
N LEU A 277 -0.30 -17.41 -0.50
CA LEU A 277 0.51 -16.25 -0.11
C LEU A 277 0.32 -15.08 -1.08
N SER A 278 0.11 -15.35 -2.37
CA SER A 278 -0.12 -14.30 -3.38
C SER A 278 -1.32 -13.40 -3.10
N GLU A 279 -2.29 -13.88 -2.31
CA GLU A 279 -3.48 -13.12 -1.93
C GLU A 279 -3.27 -12.31 -0.63
N LEU A 280 -2.24 -12.63 0.14
CA LEU A 280 -1.99 -12.05 1.47
C LEU A 280 -0.74 -11.18 1.51
N ALA A 281 0.17 -11.36 0.54
CA ALA A 281 1.39 -10.58 0.41
C ALA A 281 1.16 -9.31 -0.43
N SER A 282 1.67 -8.20 0.08
CA SER A 282 1.62 -6.89 -0.54
C SER A 282 3.00 -6.25 -0.60
N PHE A 283 3.16 -5.32 -1.53
CA PHE A 283 4.36 -4.50 -1.64
C PHE A 283 4.10 -3.11 -1.04
N LEU A 284 5.06 -2.61 -0.28
CA LEU A 284 5.11 -1.25 0.24
C LEU A 284 6.42 -0.61 -0.19
N ASP A 285 6.36 0.61 -0.71
CA ASP A 285 7.57 1.40 -0.87
C ASP A 285 7.89 2.20 0.41
N TYR A 286 9.11 2.74 0.48
CA TYR A 286 9.55 3.55 1.62
C TYR A 286 8.71 4.81 1.84
N SER A 287 8.19 5.45 0.79
CA SER A 287 7.34 6.64 0.93
C SER A 287 5.97 6.29 1.47
N ASN A 288 5.41 5.14 1.10
CA ASN A 288 4.15 4.64 1.64
C ASN A 288 4.23 4.51 3.16
N ILE A 289 5.35 4.01 3.69
CA ILE A 289 5.54 3.82 5.14
C ILE A 289 5.68 5.16 5.85
N PHE A 290 6.52 6.05 5.33
CA PHE A 290 6.73 7.37 5.93
C PHE A 290 5.41 8.15 6.03
N ASP A 291 4.65 8.20 4.93
CA ASP A 291 3.37 8.87 4.90
C ASP A 291 2.31 8.19 5.77
N TRP A 292 2.34 6.87 5.86
CA TRP A 292 1.44 6.13 6.75
C TRP A 292 1.68 6.47 8.22
N HIS A 293 2.95 6.46 8.66
CA HIS A 293 3.29 6.85 10.02
C HIS A 293 2.88 8.30 10.32
N ARG A 294 3.20 9.23 9.41
CA ARG A 294 2.86 10.66 9.58
C ARG A 294 1.36 10.86 9.77
N ARG A 295 0.53 10.29 8.90
CA ARG A 295 -0.94 10.43 9.01
C ARG A 295 -1.51 9.88 10.31
N LEU A 296 -0.99 8.74 10.79
CA LEU A 296 -1.44 8.18 12.06
C LEU A 296 -0.98 9.03 13.25
N SER A 297 0.23 9.58 13.17
CA SER A 297 0.78 10.46 14.20
C SER A 297 0.00 11.77 14.31
N ASP A 298 -0.39 12.35 13.18
CA ASP A 298 -1.20 13.58 13.13
C ASP A 298 -2.63 13.38 13.67
N ALA A 299 -3.11 12.13 13.69
CA ALA A 299 -4.46 11.78 14.14
C ALA A 299 -4.54 11.29 15.60
N ALA A 300 -3.40 11.05 16.25
CA ALA A 300 -3.29 10.47 17.60
C ALA A 300 -3.01 11.53 18.68
#